data_AF-A0A9E1N4U6-F1
#
_entry.id   AF-A0A9E1N4U6-F1
#
_cell.length_a   1.000
_cell.length_b   1.000
_cell.length_c   1.000
_cell.angle_alpha   90.00
_cell.angle_beta   90.00
_cell.angle_gamma   90.00
#
_symmetry.space_group_name_H-M   'P 1'
#
loop_
_entity.id
_entity.type
_entity.pdbx_description
1 polymer ?
#
loop_
_entity_poly.entity_id
_entity_poly.type
_entity_poly.pdbx_seq_one_letter_code
_entity_poly.pdbx_strand_id
1 'polypeptide(L)'
;MSSSAAALREAVEFEKKALEKYTEAASLVKHPETKASIEKITSDKKETIESMHWIIMAEAGEIETEKPAPTAEGEEPASGASKCPFSGALAEMGIDITKMSKEEAMEKMGDMSKIFPESSDS
;
A
#
# COMPACT_ATOMS: atom_id res chain seq x y z
N MET A 1 28.93 -0.57 -6.34
CA MET A 1 27.93 -1.54 -5.84
C MET A 1 26.60 -1.14 -6.46
N SER A 2 26.00 -2.00 -7.30
CA SER A 2 24.66 -1.76 -7.83
C SER A 2 23.65 -2.10 -6.74
N SER A 3 22.69 -1.22 -6.48
CA SER A 3 21.56 -1.49 -5.58
C SER A 3 20.29 -1.66 -6.41
N SER A 4 19.38 -2.48 -5.89
CA SER A 4 17.96 -2.53 -6.26
C SER A 4 17.37 -1.12 -6.43
N ALA A 5 17.62 -0.21 -5.47
CA ALA A 5 17.18 1.19 -5.56
C ALA A 5 17.74 1.94 -6.78
N ALA A 6 19.01 1.71 -7.16
CA ALA A 6 19.60 2.31 -8.35
C ALA A 6 18.95 1.78 -9.65
N ALA A 7 18.72 0.47 -9.74
CA ALA A 7 18.04 -0.15 -10.88
C ALA A 7 16.58 0.33 -11.01
N LEU A 8 15.86 0.46 -9.89
CA LEU A 8 14.49 0.99 -9.86
C LEU A 8 14.43 2.46 -10.29
N ARG A 9 15.39 3.30 -9.89
CA ARG A 9 15.49 4.68 -10.37
C ARG A 9 15.68 4.73 -11.89
N GLU A 10 16.50 3.85 -12.45
CA GLU A 10 16.68 3.75 -13.90
C GLU A 10 15.39 3.29 -14.60
N ALA A 11 14.68 2.32 -14.03
CA ALA A 11 13.37 1.88 -14.52
C ALA A 11 12.34 3.03 -14.57
N VAL A 12 12.30 3.88 -13.52
CA VAL A 12 11.44 5.07 -13.49
C VAL A 12 11.78 6.04 -14.64
N GLU A 13 13.05 6.24 -14.95
CA GLU A 13 13.46 7.12 -16.07
C GLU A 13 13.05 6.54 -17.44
N PHE A 14 13.10 5.21 -17.61
CA PHE A 14 12.57 4.57 -18.82
C PHE A 14 11.06 4.70 -18.92
N GLU A 15 10.33 4.51 -17.82
CA GLU A 15 8.88 4.65 -17.79
C GLU A 15 8.44 6.10 -18.08
N LYS A 16 9.15 7.11 -17.58
CA LYS A 16 8.90 8.52 -17.92
C LYS A 16 9.06 8.79 -19.42
N LYS A 17 10.13 8.29 -20.04
CA LYS A 17 10.35 8.41 -21.49
C LYS A 17 9.27 7.69 -22.28
N ALA A 18 8.82 6.52 -21.82
CA ALA A 18 7.70 5.82 -22.43
C ALA A 18 6.40 6.63 -22.33
N LEU A 19 6.14 7.26 -21.17
CA LEU A 19 4.98 8.11 -20.94
C LEU A 19 4.91 9.29 -21.91
N GLU A 20 6.05 9.94 -22.17
CA GLU A 20 6.15 11.00 -23.18
C GLU A 20 5.72 10.49 -24.56
N LYS A 21 6.13 9.27 -24.93
CA LYS A 21 5.75 8.65 -26.21
C LYS A 21 4.29 8.23 -26.29
N TYR A 22 3.70 7.73 -25.20
CA TYR A 22 2.25 7.48 -25.17
C TYR A 22 1.45 8.76 -25.30
N THR A 23 1.89 9.84 -24.64
CA THR A 23 1.25 11.15 -24.74
C THR A 23 1.34 11.73 -26.15
N GLU A 24 2.51 11.62 -26.79
CA GLU A 24 2.71 11.97 -28.20
C GLU A 24 1.78 11.14 -29.10
N ALA A 25 1.75 9.82 -28.93
CA ALA A 25 0.88 8.93 -29.71
C ALA A 25 -0.61 9.26 -29.55
N ALA A 26 -1.08 9.58 -28.34
CA ALA A 26 -2.46 9.98 -28.08
C ALA A 26 -2.85 11.28 -28.81
N SER A 27 -1.88 12.17 -29.05
CA SER A 27 -2.10 13.40 -29.82
C SER A 27 -2.16 13.19 -31.33
N LEU A 28 -1.56 12.12 -31.84
CA LEU A 28 -1.44 11.82 -33.27
C LEU A 28 -2.49 10.82 -33.78
N VAL A 29 -3.00 9.96 -32.89
CA VAL A 29 -3.92 8.88 -33.27
C VAL A 29 -5.28 9.44 -33.69
N LYS A 30 -5.82 8.90 -34.78
CA LYS A 30 -7.09 9.34 -35.38
C LYS A 30 -8.29 8.52 -34.93
N HIS A 31 -8.06 7.27 -34.55
CA HIS A 31 -9.12 6.35 -34.14
C HIS A 31 -9.50 6.60 -32.67
N PRO A 32 -10.77 6.94 -32.35
CA PRO A 32 -11.19 7.29 -30.99
C PRO A 32 -10.96 6.18 -29.97
N GLU A 33 -11.25 4.92 -30.34
CA GLU A 33 -11.07 3.77 -29.46
C GLU A 33 -9.59 3.52 -29.12
N THR A 34 -8.71 3.67 -30.12
CA THR A 34 -7.26 3.59 -29.91
C THR A 34 -6.77 4.73 -29.03
N LYS A 35 -7.31 5.94 -29.23
CA LYS A 35 -7.00 7.10 -28.37
C LYS A 35 -7.35 6.83 -26.91
N ALA A 36 -8.58 6.40 -26.65
CA ALA A 36 -9.05 6.09 -25.30
C ALA A 36 -8.18 4.99 -24.65
N SER A 37 -7.77 3.98 -25.43
CA SER A 37 -6.88 2.92 -24.95
C SER A 37 -5.50 3.45 -24.57
N ILE A 38 -4.91 4.33 -25.39
CA ILE A 38 -3.61 4.95 -25.11
C ILE A 38 -3.71 5.88 -23.88
N GLU A 39 -4.79 6.64 -23.74
CA GLU A 39 -5.03 7.51 -22.58
C GLU A 39 -5.15 6.68 -21.29
N LYS A 40 -5.84 5.54 -21.34
CA LYS A 40 -5.92 4.61 -20.21
C LYS A 40 -4.53 4.07 -19.84
N ILE A 41 -3.77 3.56 -20.82
CA ILE A 41 -2.39 3.08 -20.61
C ILE A 41 -1.52 4.19 -19.98
N THR A 42 -1.70 5.43 -20.42
CA THR A 42 -0.96 6.59 -19.88
C THR A 42 -1.33 6.85 -18.43
N SER A 43 -2.60 6.72 -18.05
CA SER A 43 -3.05 6.84 -16.65
C SER A 43 -2.44 5.75 -15.77
N ASP A 44 -2.60 4.48 -16.17
CA ASP A 44 -2.10 3.32 -15.42
C ASP A 44 -0.57 3.40 -15.20
N LYS A 45 0.17 3.90 -16.20
CA LYS A 45 1.62 4.11 -16.09
C LYS A 45 2.00 5.22 -15.11
N LYS A 46 1.22 6.30 -14.99
CA LYS A 46 1.48 7.35 -13.99
C LYS A 46 1.37 6.79 -12.57
N GLU A 47 0.31 6.03 -12.30
CA GLU A 47 0.11 5.36 -11.00
C GLU A 47 1.23 4.35 -10.70
N THR A 48 1.69 3.63 -11.72
CA THR A 48 2.84 2.72 -11.60
C THR A 48 4.13 3.47 -11.24
N ILE A 49 4.42 4.58 -11.93
CA ILE A 49 5.58 5.42 -11.63
C ILE A 49 5.50 5.96 -10.21
N GLU A 50 4.35 6.44 -9.76
CA GLU A 50 4.14 6.90 -8.38
C GLU A 50 4.39 5.77 -7.37
N SER A 51 3.85 4.58 -7.62
CA SER A 51 4.08 3.38 -6.81
C SER A 51 5.58 3.02 -6.72
N MET A 52 6.32 3.14 -7.82
CA MET A 52 7.76 2.90 -7.84
C MET A 52 8.55 3.88 -6.98
N HIS A 53 8.12 5.15 -6.86
CA HIS A 53 8.79 6.10 -5.97
C HIS A 53 8.71 5.64 -4.50
N TRP A 54 7.57 5.12 -4.06
CA TRP A 54 7.41 4.55 -2.72
C TRP A 54 8.32 3.34 -2.50
N ILE A 55 8.40 2.43 -3.48
CA ILE A 55 9.27 1.25 -3.42
C ILE A 55 10.75 1.67 -3.34
N ILE A 56 11.17 2.67 -4.11
CA ILE A 56 12.54 3.20 -4.07
C ILE A 56 12.86 3.79 -2.70
N MET A 57 11.93 4.53 -2.09
CA MET A 57 12.13 5.07 -0.74
C MET A 57 12.25 3.95 0.30
N ALA A 58 11.44 2.89 0.20
CA ALA A 58 11.54 1.71 1.07
C ALA A 58 12.91 1.05 0.95
N GLU A 59 13.36 0.83 -0.28
CA GLU A 59 14.63 0.16 -0.57
C GLU A 59 15.85 1.02 -0.19
N ALA A 60 15.72 2.35 -0.29
CA ALA A 60 16.76 3.29 0.14
C ALA A 60 16.82 3.45 1.67
N GLY A 61 15.87 2.87 2.41
CA GLY A 61 15.72 3.07 3.86
C GLY A 61 15.26 4.48 4.23
N GLU A 62 14.69 5.23 3.27
CA GLU A 62 14.14 6.57 3.47
C GLU A 62 12.73 6.50 4.10
N ILE A 63 12.09 5.33 4.07
CA ILE A 63 10.90 5.00 4.87
C ILE A 63 11.18 3.75 5.68
N GLU A 64 10.68 3.71 6.93
CA GLU A 64 10.72 2.50 7.75
C GLU A 64 9.90 1.40 7.06
N THR A 65 10.60 0.47 6.42
CA THR A 65 10.07 -0.88 6.24
C THR A 65 10.14 -1.53 7.61
N GLU A 66 9.01 -1.97 8.17
CA GLU A 66 8.98 -2.66 9.46
C GLU A 66 10.03 -3.78 9.46
N LYS A 67 11.18 -3.51 10.06
CA LYS A 67 12.03 -4.55 10.60
C LYS A 67 11.15 -5.22 11.65
N PRO A 68 10.92 -6.55 11.62
CA PRO A 68 10.34 -7.22 12.77
C PRO A 68 11.28 -6.90 13.92
N ALA A 69 10.82 -6.10 14.87
CA ALA A 69 11.58 -5.86 16.08
C ALA A 69 11.88 -7.25 16.66
N PRO A 70 13.13 -7.55 17.07
CA PRO A 70 13.36 -8.75 17.85
C PRO A 70 12.39 -8.68 19.02
N THR A 71 11.61 -9.74 19.23
CA THR A 71 10.68 -9.87 20.35
C THR A 71 11.45 -9.63 21.65
N ALA A 72 11.50 -8.38 22.09
CA ALA A 72 11.93 -8.01 23.41
C ALA A 72 10.68 -8.17 24.28
N GLU A 73 10.64 -9.28 25.01
CA GLU A 73 9.75 -9.41 26.16
C GLU A 73 9.86 -8.17 27.04
N GLY A 74 8.71 -7.55 27.33
CA GLY A 74 8.54 -6.62 28.42
C GLY A 74 8.82 -5.16 28.09
N GLU A 75 7.77 -4.41 27.72
CA GLU A 75 7.28 -3.23 28.47
C GLU A 75 6.11 -2.59 27.70
N GLU A 76 5.10 -2.12 28.44
CA GLU A 76 3.79 -1.69 27.94
C GLU A 76 3.88 -0.56 26.89
N PRO A 77 3.09 -0.57 25.80
CA PRO A 77 3.03 0.57 24.90
C PRO A 77 2.27 1.71 25.58
N ALA A 78 3.02 2.77 25.90
CA ALA A 78 2.44 4.07 26.24
C ALA A 78 1.50 4.51 25.11
N SER A 79 0.27 4.83 25.51
CA SER A 79 -0.81 5.32 24.65
C SER A 79 -0.34 6.52 23.83
N GLY A 80 -0.10 6.31 22.54
CA GLY A 80 0.19 7.37 21.58
C GLY A 80 -0.53 7.04 20.29
N ALA A 81 -1.71 7.63 20.11
CA ALA A 81 -2.57 7.47 18.94
C ALA A 81 -1.82 7.84 17.64
N SER A 82 -1.20 6.84 17.02
CA SER A 82 -0.79 6.87 15.63
C SER A 82 -2.06 6.82 14.78
N LYS A 83 -2.33 7.92 14.07
CA LYS A 83 -3.46 8.07 13.15
C LYS A 83 -3.36 7.05 12.02
N CYS A 84 -3.91 5.85 12.23
CA CYS A 84 -4.17 4.91 11.15
C CYS A 84 -5.15 5.54 10.16
N PRO A 85 -4.83 5.63 8.86
CA PRO A 85 -5.69 6.26 7.85
C PRO A 85 -7.02 5.51 7.64
N PHE A 86 -7.18 4.31 8.23
CA PHE A 86 -8.41 3.53 8.24
C PHE A 86 -9.43 3.94 9.31
N SER A 87 -9.09 4.86 10.22
CA SER A 87 -9.98 5.29 11.31
C SER A 87 -11.23 6.05 10.83
N GLY A 88 -11.20 6.64 9.63
CA GLY A 88 -12.39 7.28 9.04
C GLY A 88 -13.46 6.29 8.59
N ALA A 89 -13.05 5.15 8.00
CA ALA A 89 -13.99 4.17 7.43
C ALA A 89 -14.72 3.35 8.51
N LEU A 90 -14.07 3.09 9.65
CA LEU A 90 -14.68 2.37 10.77
C LEU A 90 -15.71 3.22 11.53
N ALA A 91 -15.53 4.55 11.55
CA ALA A 91 -16.49 5.47 12.13
C ALA A 91 -17.81 5.53 11.35
N GLU A 92 -17.76 5.45 10.01
CA GLU A 92 -18.96 5.39 9.17
C GLU A 92 -19.74 4.07 9.34
N MET A 93 -19.07 2.99 9.71
CA MET A 93 -19.71 1.72 10.10
C MET A 93 -20.15 1.64 11.57
N GLY A 94 -20.05 2.74 12.34
CA GLY A 94 -20.51 2.82 13.73
C GLY A 94 -19.60 2.17 14.76
N ILE A 95 -18.34 1.87 14.40
CA ILE A 95 -17.35 1.27 15.30
C ILE A 95 -16.46 2.40 15.82
N ASP A 96 -16.86 2.96 16.96
CA ASP A 96 -16.10 4.00 17.65
C ASP A 96 -15.01 3.37 18.55
N ILE A 97 -13.83 3.17 17.97
CA ILE A 97 -12.64 2.63 18.68
C ILE A 97 -12.23 3.56 19.83
N THR A 98 -12.62 4.85 19.83
CA THR A 98 -12.29 5.77 20.93
C THR A 98 -13.16 5.56 22.18
N LYS A 99 -14.26 4.80 22.05
CA LYS A 99 -15.16 4.48 23.16
C LYS A 99 -15.10 3.01 23.60
N MET A 100 -14.41 2.13 22.89
CA MET A 100 -14.29 0.72 23.27
C MET A 100 -13.05 0.51 24.15
N SER A 101 -13.25 -0.09 25.32
CA SER A 101 -12.13 -0.53 26.16
C SER A 101 -11.34 -1.62 25.40
N LYS A 102 -10.02 -1.64 25.64
CA LYS A 102 -9.10 -2.65 25.09
C LYS A 102 -9.56 -4.09 25.38
N GLU A 103 -10.28 -4.32 26.48
CA GLU A 103 -10.80 -5.62 26.86
C GLU A 103 -12.04 -6.03 26.03
N GLU A 104 -12.98 -5.13 25.75
CA GLU A 104 -14.16 -5.45 24.93
C GLU A 104 -13.79 -5.76 23.47
N ALA A 105 -12.73 -5.14 22.94
CA ALA A 105 -12.23 -5.42 21.61
C ALA A 105 -11.57 -6.81 21.50
N MET A 106 -10.83 -7.23 22.55
CA MET A 106 -10.21 -8.55 22.60
C MET A 106 -11.25 -9.67 22.80
N GLU A 107 -12.29 -9.43 23.61
CA GLU A 107 -13.33 -10.43 23.85
C GLU A 107 -14.15 -10.75 22.58
N LYS A 108 -14.47 -9.72 21.77
CA LYS A 108 -15.15 -9.92 20.48
C LYS A 108 -14.29 -10.55 19.39
N MET A 109 -12.97 -10.30 19.38
CA MET A 109 -12.06 -10.99 18.44
C MET A 109 -11.78 -12.44 18.86
N GLY A 110 -11.71 -12.73 20.17
CA GLY A 110 -11.47 -14.09 20.68
C GLY A 110 -12.61 -15.07 20.39
N ASP A 111 -13.84 -14.59 20.18
CA ASP A 111 -14.97 -15.47 19.88
C ASP A 111 -15.08 -15.86 18.39
N MET A 112 -14.44 -15.12 17.48
CA MET A 112 -14.33 -15.52 16.06
C MET A 112 -13.40 -16.73 15.85
N SER A 113 -12.50 -17.01 16.79
CA SER A 113 -11.67 -18.23 16.80
C SER A 113 -12.48 -19.50 17.05
N LYS A 114 -13.74 -19.40 17.49
CA LYS A 114 -14.65 -20.56 17.64
C LYS A 114 -15.53 -20.80 16.40
N ILE A 115 -15.55 -19.88 15.44
CA ILE A 115 -16.40 -19.99 14.23
C ILE A 115 -15.70 -20.78 13.12
N PHE A 116 -14.36 -20.83 13.11
CA PHE A 116 -13.61 -21.70 12.22
C PHE A 116 -13.15 -22.93 13.00
N PRO A 117 -13.85 -24.08 12.92
CA PRO A 117 -13.27 -25.33 13.36
C PRO A 117 -11.99 -25.56 12.54
N GLU A 118 -10.88 -25.79 13.24
CA GLU A 118 -9.69 -26.39 12.67
C GLU A 118 -10.10 -27.61 11.85
N SER A 119 -10.03 -27.50 10.52
CA SER A 119 -9.95 -28.68 9.66
C SER A 119 -8.56 -29.28 9.85
N SER A 120 -8.38 -30.00 10.96
CA SER A 120 -7.26 -30.91 11.15
C SER A 120 -7.34 -32.04 10.12
N ASP A 121 -6.18 -32.36 9.53
CA ASP A 121 -5.74 -33.67 9.05
C ASP A 121 -6.67 -34.50 8.12
N SER A 122 -6.29 -34.56 6.84
CA SER A 122 -6.14 -35.81 6.05
C SER A 122 -5.45 -35.53 4.72
#